data_AF-A0A957FBT6-F1
#
_entry.id   AF-A0A957FBT6-F1
#
_cell.length_a   1.000
_cell.length_b   1.000
_cell.length_c   1.000
_cell.angle_alpha   90.00
_cell.angle_beta   90.00
_cell.angle_gamma   90.00
#
_symmetry.space_group_name_H-M   'P 1'
#
loop_
_entity.id
_entity.type
_entity.pdbx_description
1 polymer ?
#
loop_
_entity_poly.entity_id
_entity_poly.type
_entity_poly.pdbx_seq_one_letter_code
_entity_poly.pdbx_strand_id
1 'polypeptide(L)' 'MARYTGPVCRLCRREGEKLFLKGSRCLTPKCSFERRSYPPGQHGRENQFRRGRASDYLLQLREKQKARRIYG' A
#
# COMPACT_ATOMS: atom_id res chain seq x y z
N MET A 1 0.99 3.79 22.09
CA MET A 1 1.09 3.30 20.69
C MET A 1 0.91 4.49 19.75
N ALA A 2 1.97 4.89 19.04
CA ALA A 2 1.90 6.08 18.19
C ALA A 2 1.12 5.80 16.90
N ARG A 3 0.12 6.65 16.61
CA ARG A 3 -0.60 6.64 15.32
C ARG A 3 0.36 7.05 14.19
N TYR A 4 0.19 6.45 13.01
CA TYR A 4 1.00 6.79 11.85
C TYR A 4 0.54 8.13 11.24
N THR A 5 1.34 9.18 11.38
CA THR A 5 1.07 10.53 10.84
C THR A 5 1.75 10.79 9.49
N GLY A 6 2.47 9.81 8.96
CA GLY A 6 3.21 9.94 7.71
C GLY A 6 2.33 9.87 6.45
N PRO A 7 2.96 9.83 5.26
CA PRO A 7 2.22 9.80 4.00
C PRO A 7 1.40 8.51 3.84
N VAL A 8 0.07 8.60 3.95
CA VAL A 8 -0.85 7.45 3.93
C VAL A 8 -1.02 6.80 2.56
N CYS A 9 -0.97 7.57 1.46
CA CYS A 9 -1.09 7.00 0.11
C CYS A 9 0.07 6.05 -0.26
N ARG A 10 1.21 6.15 0.44
CA ARG A 10 2.32 5.20 0.26
C ARG A 10 1.94 3.80 0.75
N LEU A 11 1.04 3.73 1.74
CA LEU A 11 0.58 2.49 2.33
C LEU A 11 -0.32 1.73 1.36
N CYS A 12 -1.29 2.42 0.73
CA CYS A 12 -2.12 1.83 -0.33
C CYS A 12 -1.26 1.25 -1.46
N ARG A 13 -0.25 2.01 -1.91
CA ARG A 13 0.69 1.54 -2.95
C ARG A 13 1.52 0.33 -2.51
N ARG A 14 1.88 0.23 -1.23
CA ARG A 14 2.66 -0.91 -0.72
C ARG A 14 1.83 -2.18 -0.61
N GLU A 15 0.56 -2.05 -0.23
CA GLU A 15 -0.37 -3.18 -0.11
C GLU A 15 -1.02 -3.55 -1.44
N GLY A 16 -0.87 -2.74 -2.49
CA GLY A 16 -1.40 -3.05 -3.82
C GLY A 16 -2.91 -2.86 -3.96
N GLU A 17 -3.57 -2.28 -2.95
CA GLU A 17 -5.01 -2.09 -2.89
C GLU A 17 -5.38 -0.70 -2.36
N LYS A 18 -6.58 -0.22 -2.72
CA LYS A 18 -7.11 1.05 -2.19
C LYS A 18 -7.61 0.84 -0.75
N LEU A 19 -6.88 1.39 0.22
CA LEU A 19 -7.27 1.39 1.64
C LEU A 19 -8.16 2.58 2.04
N PHE A 20 -8.54 3.45 1.11
CA PHE A 20 -9.43 4.62 1.32
C PHE A 20 -9.10 5.58 2.47
N LEU A 21 -7.84 5.62 2.94
CA LEU A 21 -7.37 6.44 4.08
C LEU A 21 -7.47 7.96 3.89
N LYS A 22 -7.82 8.46 2.69
CA LYS A 22 -8.04 9.90 2.42
C LYS A 22 -9.49 10.24 2.05
N GLY A 23 -10.43 9.31 2.22
CA GLY A 23 -11.85 9.53 1.91
C GLY A 23 -12.07 9.98 0.46
N SER A 24 -12.64 11.17 0.27
CA SER A 24 -13.03 11.71 -1.04
C SER A 24 -11.92 11.71 -2.09
N ARG A 25 -10.68 12.04 -1.70
CA ARG A 25 -9.54 12.06 -2.64
C ARG A 25 -9.25 10.69 -3.24
N CYS A 26 -9.52 9.60 -2.52
CA CYS A 26 -9.29 8.23 -3.00
C CYS A 26 -10.25 7.80 -4.12
N LEU A 27 -11.36 8.51 -4.29
CA LEU A 27 -12.36 8.30 -5.34
C LEU A 27 -12.06 9.13 -6.61
N THR A 28 -11.09 10.04 -6.54
CA THR A 28 -10.72 10.93 -7.66
C THR A 28 -9.50 10.42 -8.44
N PRO A 29 -9.32 10.83 -9.72
CA PRO A 29 -8.11 10.55 -10.53
C PRO A 29 -6.82 11.15 -9.96
N LYS A 30 -6.92 11.93 -8.88
CA LYS A 30 -5.78 12.47 -8.11
C LYS A 30 -5.26 11.47 -7.07
N CYS A 31 -5.85 10.28 -6.97
CA CYS A 31 -5.39 9.21 -6.10
C CYS A 31 -4.01 8.72 -6.54
N SER A 32 -3.04 8.67 -5.62
CA SER A 32 -1.68 8.23 -5.95
C SER A 32 -1.61 6.76 -6.38
N PHE A 33 -2.59 5.95 -5.97
CA PHE A 33 -2.68 4.54 -6.36
C PHE A 33 -3.04 4.39 -7.83
N GLU A 34 -4.03 5.13 -8.33
CA GLU A 34 -4.44 5.09 -9.73
C GLU A 34 -3.32 5.57 -10.66
N ARG A 35 -2.58 6.61 -10.25
CA ARG A 35 -1.44 7.12 -11.02
C ARG A 35 -0.21 6.22 -10.96
N ARG A 36 -0.03 5.49 -9.85
CA ARG A 36 1.17 4.70 -9.53
C ARG A 36 0.76 3.49 -8.69
N SER A 37 0.36 2.41 -9.35
CA SER A 37 -0.10 1.17 -8.71
C SER A 37 1.02 0.26 -8.19
N TYR A 38 2.28 0.69 -8.30
CA TYR A 38 3.45 -0.05 -7.82
C TYR A 38 3.91 0.38 -6.42
N PRO A 39 4.62 -0.52 -5.68
CA PRO A 39 5.15 -0.21 -4.36
C PRO A 39 6.01 1.06 -4.31
N PRO A 40 6.04 1.79 -3.17
CA PRO A 40 6.93 2.93 -3.01
C PRO A 40 8.40 2.50 -2.94
N GLY A 41 9.31 3.38 -3.40
CA GLY A 41 10.76 3.19 -3.38
C GLY A 41 11.39 3.18 -4.78
N GLN A 42 12.72 3.22 -4.85
CA GLN A 42 13.49 3.20 -6.11
C GLN A 42 13.21 1.93 -6.92
N HIS A 43 13.23 0.77 -6.26
CA HIS A 43 12.86 -0.53 -6.85
C HIS A 43 11.36 -0.75 -6.96
N GLY A 44 10.52 0.27 -6.74
CA GLY A 44 9.07 0.11 -6.73
C GLY A 44 8.52 -0.44 -8.05
N ARG A 45 8.98 0.12 -9.17
CA ARG A 45 8.61 -0.32 -10.52
C ARG A 45 9.21 -1.69 -10.87
N GLU A 46 10.47 -1.88 -10.55
CA GLU A 46 11.17 -3.15 -10.82
C GLU A 46 10.56 -4.32 -10.05
N ASN A 47 10.25 -4.11 -8.75
CA ASN A 47 9.60 -5.10 -7.90
C ASN A 47 8.14 -5.40 -8.27
N GLN A 48 7.52 -4.61 -9.15
CA GLN A 48 6.20 -4.97 -9.70
C GLN A 48 6.33 -6.16 -10.65
N PHE A 49 7.40 -6.20 -11.45
CA PHE A 49 7.62 -7.23 -12.47
C PHE A 49 8.53 -8.37 -11.98
N ARG A 50 9.44 -8.08 -11.04
CA ARG A 50 10.44 -9.03 -10.53
C ARG A 50 10.13 -9.59 -9.15
N ARG A 51 8.93 -9.38 -8.62
CA ARG A 51 8.55 -10.03 -7.35
C ARG A 51 8.48 -11.53 -7.60
N GLY A 52 9.49 -12.25 -7.10
CA GLY A 52 9.44 -13.69 -6.98
C GLY A 52 8.26 -14.14 -6.12
N ARG A 53 8.04 -15.45 -6.07
CA ARG A 53 6.96 -16.06 -5.28
C ARG A 53 7.05 -15.59 -3.82
N ALA A 54 5.96 -15.02 -3.31
CA ALA A 54 5.88 -14.64 -1.90
C ALA A 54 5.95 -15.88 -1.01
N SER A 55 6.67 -15.79 0.10
CA SER A 55 6.60 -16.82 1.15
C SER A 55 5.27 -16.73 1.90
N ASP A 56 4.83 -17.85 2.48
CA ASP A 56 3.57 -17.91 3.24
C ASP A 56 3.57 -16.91 4.42
N TYR A 57 4.72 -16.77 5.08
CA TYR A 57 4.90 -15.76 6.11
C TYR A 57 4.70 -14.33 5.58
N LEU A 58 5.23 -14.03 4.38
CA LEU A 58 5.10 -12.70 3.80
C LEU A 58 3.64 -12.39 3.46
N LEU A 59 2.87 -13.38 3.00
CA LEU A 59 1.43 -13.22 2.77
C LEU A 59 0.70 -12.89 4.07
N GLN A 60 0.90 -13.69 5.12
CA GLN A 60 0.31 -13.45 6.44
C GLN A 60 0.70 -12.08 7.01
N LEU A 61 1.97 -11.71 6.86
CA LEU A 61 2.47 -10.42 7.31
C LEU A 61 1.78 -9.26 6.56
N ARG A 62 1.55 -9.39 5.25
CA ARG A 62 0.87 -8.35 4.45
C ARG A 62 -0.58 -8.19 4.89
N GLU A 63 -1.33 -9.28 5.05
CA GLU A 63 -2.71 -9.22 5.51
C GLU A 63 -2.83 -8.62 6.91
N LYS A 64 -1.93 -9.00 7.84
CA LYS A 64 -1.86 -8.36 9.17
C LYS A 64 -1.63 -6.85 9.08
N GLN A 65 -0.70 -6.43 8.21
CA GLN A 65 -0.38 -5.02 8.02
C GLN A 65 -1.51 -4.24 7.32
N LYS A 66 -2.24 -4.89 6.41
CA LYS A 66 -3.42 -4.33 5.75
C LYS A 66 -4.50 -4.03 6.79
N ALA A 67 -4.89 -5.01 7.60
CA ALA A 67 -5.87 -4.84 8.68
C ALA A 67 -5.44 -3.73 9.66
N ARG A 68 -4.19 -3.75 10.12
CA ARG A 68 -3.63 -2.72 11.02
C ARG A 68 -3.68 -1.31 10.43
N ARG A 69 -3.63 -1.14 9.11
CA ARG A 69 -3.64 0.20 8.49
C ARG A 69 -5.02 0.70 8.14
N ILE A 70 -5.95 -0.22 7.86
CA ILE A 70 -7.36 0.12 7.64
C ILE A 70 -7.96 0.61 8.96
N TYR A 71 -7.68 -0.10 10.05
CA TYR A 71 -8.30 0.14 11.36
C TYR A 71 -7.38 0.80 12.40
N GLY A 72 -6.13 1.12 12.03
CA GLY A 72 -5.11 1.66 12.94
C GLY A 72 -5.37 3.08 13.41
#